data_AF-A0A5N5K7N2-F1
#
_entry.id   AF-A0A5N5K7N2-F1
#
_cell.length_a   1.000
_cell.length_b   1.000
_cell.length_c   1.000
_cell.angle_alpha   90.00
_cell.angle_beta   90.00
_cell.angle_gamma   90.00
#
_symmetry.space_group_name_H-M   'P 1'
#
loop_
_entity.id
_entity.type
_entity.pdbx_description
1 polymer ?
#
loop_
_entity_poly.entity_id
_entity_poly.type
_entity_poly.pdbx_seq_one_letter_code
_entity_poly.pdbx_strand_id
1 'polypeptide(L)'
;MSKMQPPSPLPKYVYKIIPTAPPQPIPSPYPLSALDQKDGFIHLSTASQIPITSDLFFTAVHSFWILKLRLSSFDASSVKWDEVEGTNGCPHLYGNFGADDVEDVKEFRREADKSWKETLRGDEWLVDA
;
A
#
# COMPACT_ATOMS: atom_id res chain seq x y z
N MET A 1 2.83 12.25 17.37
CA MET A 1 2.99 12.39 15.91
C MET A 1 1.95 13.41 15.46
N SER A 2 2.37 14.52 14.87
CA SER A 2 1.42 15.47 14.30
C SER A 2 0.75 14.80 13.10
N LYS A 3 -0.57 14.95 12.97
CA LYS A 3 -1.27 14.54 11.75
C LYS A 3 -0.79 15.46 10.64
N MET A 4 -0.08 14.92 9.65
CA MET A 4 0.25 15.72 8.48
C MET A 4 -1.02 15.94 7.66
N GLN A 5 -1.05 17.04 6.89
CA GLN A 5 -2.12 17.25 5.94
C GLN A 5 -1.97 16.20 4.82
N PRO A 6 -3.06 15.54 4.39
CA PRO A 6 -2.98 14.60 3.27
C PRO A 6 -2.41 15.27 2.01
N PRO A 7 -1.86 14.49 1.06
CA PRO A 7 -1.46 15.02 -0.24
C PRO A 7 -2.61 15.78 -0.90
N SER A 8 -2.28 16.85 -1.61
CA SER A 8 -3.22 17.67 -2.37
C SER A 8 -2.77 17.79 -3.83
N PRO A 9 -3.53 17.24 -4.80
CA PRO A 9 -4.78 16.48 -4.61
C PRO A 9 -4.55 15.13 -3.93
N LEU A 10 -5.63 14.54 -3.41
CA LEU A 10 -5.61 13.16 -2.93
C LEU A 10 -5.35 12.19 -4.10
N PRO A 11 -4.61 11.09 -3.87
CA PRO A 11 -4.40 10.10 -4.91
C PRO A 11 -5.69 9.32 -5.19
N LYS A 12 -5.85 8.87 -6.44
CA LYS A 12 -6.99 8.02 -6.82
C LYS A 12 -6.93 6.65 -6.12
N TYR A 13 -5.72 6.13 -5.92
CA TYR A 13 -5.50 4.80 -5.37
C TYR A 13 -4.53 4.85 -4.19
N VAL A 14 -4.71 3.88 -3.30
CA VAL A 14 -3.76 3.51 -2.26
C VAL A 14 -3.44 2.03 -2.39
N TYR A 15 -2.29 1.61 -1.89
CA TYR A 15 -1.70 0.32 -2.23
C TYR A 15 -1.37 -0.46 -0.97
N LYS A 16 -1.65 -1.77 -0.98
CA LYS A 16 -1.27 -2.71 0.08
C LYS A 16 -0.28 -3.73 -0.46
N ILE A 17 0.93 -3.78 0.10
CA ILE A 17 1.91 -4.83 -0.19
C ILE A 17 1.57 -6.07 0.65
N ILE A 18 1.54 -7.24 0.02
CA ILE A 18 1.33 -8.54 0.66
C ILE A 18 2.41 -9.54 0.19
N PRO A 19 2.95 -10.39 1.08
CA PRO A 19 4.10 -11.23 0.75
C PRO A 19 3.78 -12.43 -0.15
N THR A 20 2.50 -12.78 -0.30
CA THR A 20 2.02 -13.95 -1.05
C THR A 20 0.82 -13.56 -1.90
N ALA A 21 0.49 -14.39 -2.91
CA ALA A 21 -0.68 -14.16 -3.75
C ALA A 21 -1.95 -14.04 -2.88
N PRO A 22 -2.85 -13.09 -3.19
CA PRO A 22 -4.07 -12.93 -2.39
C PRO A 22 -4.98 -14.14 -2.54
N PRO A 23 -5.83 -14.45 -1.54
CA PRO A 23 -6.85 -15.49 -1.68
C PRO A 23 -7.77 -15.19 -2.86
N GLN A 24 -8.26 -16.25 -3.50
CA GLN A 24 -9.23 -16.17 -4.59
C GLN A 24 -10.50 -16.97 -4.23
N PRO A 25 -11.70 -16.35 -4.28
CA PRO A 25 -11.92 -14.91 -4.52
C PRO A 25 -11.33 -14.04 -3.40
N ILE A 26 -11.08 -12.76 -3.69
CA ILE A 26 -10.67 -11.80 -2.67
C ILE A 26 -11.78 -11.74 -1.60
N PRO A 27 -11.46 -11.94 -0.32
CA PRO A 27 -12.46 -11.97 0.73
C PRO A 27 -12.91 -10.56 1.13
N SER A 28 -14.07 -10.49 1.77
CA SER A 28 -14.57 -9.30 2.45
C SER A 28 -15.04 -9.72 3.84
N PRO A 29 -14.33 -9.34 4.92
CA PRO A 29 -13.16 -8.48 4.97
C PRO A 29 -11.85 -9.19 4.54
N TYR A 30 -10.84 -8.40 4.16
CA TYR A 30 -9.50 -8.92 3.83
C TYR A 30 -8.72 -9.32 5.11
N PRO A 31 -7.99 -10.47 5.10
CA PRO A 31 -7.14 -10.88 6.20
C PRO A 31 -6.06 -9.87 6.53
N LEU A 32 -6.02 -9.41 7.77
CA LEU A 32 -5.02 -8.46 8.26
C LEU A 32 -3.65 -9.12 8.40
N SER A 33 -2.58 -8.39 8.04
CA SER A 33 -1.23 -8.84 8.38
C SER A 33 -1.00 -8.81 9.90
N ALA A 34 0.01 -9.54 10.39
CA ALA A 34 0.36 -9.52 11.80
C ALA A 34 0.72 -8.10 12.29
N LEU A 35 1.33 -7.28 11.42
CA LEU A 35 1.65 -5.89 11.71
C LEU A 35 0.38 -5.03 11.82
N ASP A 36 -0.55 -5.18 10.88
CA ASP A 36 -1.82 -4.43 10.91
C ASP A 36 -2.65 -4.78 12.16
N GLN A 37 -2.68 -6.06 12.54
CA GLN A 37 -3.35 -6.50 13.77
C GLN A 37 -2.73 -5.90 15.02
N LYS A 38 -1.39 -5.84 15.06
CA LYS A 38 -0.63 -5.30 16.19
C LYS A 38 -0.86 -3.80 16.34
N ASP A 39 -0.84 -3.05 15.24
CA ASP A 39 -0.88 -1.58 15.26
C ASP A 39 -2.32 -1.04 15.22
N GLY A 40 -3.30 -1.89 14.89
CA GLY A 40 -4.73 -1.57 14.93
C GLY A 40 -5.25 -0.81 13.72
N PHE A 41 -4.50 -0.78 12.62
CA PHE A 41 -4.88 -0.19 11.34
C PHE A 41 -4.16 -0.89 10.19
N ILE A 42 -4.69 -0.77 8.97
CA ILE A 42 -4.06 -1.31 7.77
C ILE A 42 -3.05 -0.30 7.24
N HIS A 43 -1.79 -0.72 7.17
CA HIS A 43 -0.73 0.04 6.53
C HIS A 43 -0.94 0.05 5.03
N LEU A 44 -1.15 1.24 4.47
CA LEU A 44 -1.23 1.48 3.04
C LEU A 44 -0.07 2.38 2.61
N SER A 45 0.12 2.49 1.31
CA SER A 45 1.10 3.38 0.70
C SER A 45 0.48 4.10 -0.49
N THR A 46 0.95 5.29 -0.81
CA THR A 46 0.77 5.91 -2.12
C THR A 46 1.68 5.23 -3.15
N ALA A 47 1.49 5.50 -4.45
CA ALA A 47 2.34 4.90 -5.49
C ALA A 47 3.81 5.30 -5.33
N SER A 48 4.09 6.59 -5.06
CA SER A 48 5.44 7.09 -4.79
C SER A 48 6.10 6.48 -3.54
N GLN A 49 5.30 6.03 -2.58
CA GLN A 49 5.80 5.36 -1.38
C GLN A 49 6.16 3.89 -1.61
N ILE A 50 5.48 3.20 -2.54
CA ILE A 50 5.69 1.76 -2.77
C ILE A 50 7.17 1.39 -2.98
N PRO A 51 7.95 2.07 -3.84
CA PRO A 51 9.38 1.78 -4.00
C PRO A 51 10.18 1.93 -2.70
N ILE A 52 9.84 2.91 -1.85
CA ILE A 52 10.52 3.22 -0.59
C ILE A 52 10.16 2.17 0.46
N THR A 53 8.86 1.92 0.67
CA THR A 53 8.35 0.90 1.59
C THR A 53 8.93 -0.48 1.27
N SER A 54 9.02 -0.81 -0.02
CA SER A 54 9.58 -2.09 -0.48
C SER A 54 11.06 -2.26 -0.14
N ASP A 55 11.86 -1.21 -0.31
CA ASP A 55 13.29 -1.20 0.04
C ASP A 55 13.55 -1.23 1.56
N LEU A 56 12.62 -0.72 2.37
CA LEU A 56 12.77 -0.73 3.82
C LEU A 56 12.37 -2.07 4.44
N PHE A 57 11.29 -2.69 3.97
CA PHE A 57 10.65 -3.80 4.69
C PHE A 57 10.60 -5.13 3.94
N PHE A 58 10.87 -5.15 2.62
CA PHE A 58 10.67 -6.34 1.78
C PHE A 58 11.96 -6.81 1.08
N THR A 59 13.13 -6.43 1.58
CA THR A 59 14.44 -6.77 0.97
C THR A 59 14.76 -8.27 1.00
N ALA A 60 14.20 -9.01 1.95
CA ALA A 60 14.40 -10.45 2.09
C ALA A 60 13.62 -11.30 1.06
N VAL A 61 12.67 -10.70 0.32
CA VAL A 61 11.88 -11.39 -0.70
C VAL A 61 12.27 -10.95 -2.11
N HIS A 62 12.17 -11.86 -3.07
CA HIS A 62 12.38 -11.60 -4.50
C HIS A 62 11.08 -11.34 -5.27
N SER A 63 9.94 -11.61 -4.64
CA SER A 63 8.62 -11.34 -5.19
C SER A 63 7.65 -11.02 -4.07
N PHE A 64 6.69 -10.16 -4.37
CA PHE A 64 5.51 -9.92 -3.54
C PHE A 64 4.35 -9.48 -4.43
N TRP A 65 3.18 -9.36 -3.84
CA TRP A 65 1.99 -8.89 -4.53
C TRP A 65 1.56 -7.54 -3.97
N ILE A 66 0.94 -6.71 -4.81
CA ILE A 66 0.35 -5.45 -4.41
C ILE A 66 -1.12 -5.44 -4.77
N LEU A 67 -1.97 -5.08 -3.81
CA LEU A 67 -3.38 -4.76 -4.04
C LEU A 67 -3.50 -3.26 -4.29
N LYS A 68 -4.15 -2.89 -5.40
CA LYS A 68 -4.49 -1.51 -5.74
C LYS A 68 -5.92 -1.24 -5.29
N LEU A 69 -6.11 -0.33 -4.34
CA LEU A 69 -7.39 -0.03 -3.71
C LEU A 69 -7.88 1.35 -4.14
N ARG A 70 -9.18 1.48 -4.43
CA ARG A 70 -9.81 2.77 -4.72
C ARG A 70 -9.92 3.58 -3.42
N LEU A 71 -9.22 4.72 -3.34
CA LEU A 71 -9.28 5.54 -2.12
C LEU A 71 -10.71 6.05 -1.85
N SER A 72 -11.46 6.34 -2.91
CA SER A 72 -12.86 6.80 -2.83
C SER A 72 -13.85 5.78 -2.27
N SER A 73 -13.46 4.50 -2.17
CA SER A 73 -14.30 3.48 -1.54
C SER A 73 -14.33 3.58 -0.01
N PHE A 74 -13.37 4.29 0.59
CA PHE A 74 -13.27 4.42 2.04
C PHE A 74 -13.84 5.75 2.54
N ASP A 75 -14.47 5.71 3.71
CA ASP A 75 -14.87 6.93 4.41
C ASP A 75 -13.64 7.79 4.68
N ALA A 76 -13.71 9.09 4.37
CA ALA A 76 -12.59 10.02 4.57
C ALA A 76 -12.10 10.06 6.03
N SER A 77 -12.97 9.78 7.01
CA SER A 77 -12.59 9.70 8.43
C SER A 77 -11.87 8.41 8.82
N SER A 78 -11.96 7.36 8.00
CA SER A 78 -11.32 6.07 8.23
C SER A 78 -9.86 6.05 7.79
N VAL A 79 -9.48 6.90 6.82
CA VAL A 79 -8.09 6.99 6.33
C VAL A 79 -7.39 8.18 7.00
N LYS A 80 -6.44 7.88 7.87
CA LYS A 80 -5.59 8.90 8.51
C LYS A 80 -4.24 8.95 7.81
N TRP A 81 -3.66 10.15 7.75
CA TRP A 81 -2.38 10.40 7.11
C TRP A 81 -1.38 10.81 8.19
N ASP A 82 -0.42 9.93 8.47
CA ASP A 82 0.59 10.18 9.49
C ASP A 82 1.90 10.68 8.86
N GLU A 83 2.55 11.61 9.56
CA GLU A 83 3.84 12.14 9.17
C GLU A 83 4.93 11.09 9.37
N VAL A 84 5.46 10.59 8.26
CA VAL A 84 6.72 9.86 8.22
C VAL A 84 7.72 10.77 7.49
N GLU A 85 8.83 11.07 8.15
CA GLU A 85 9.88 11.96 7.63
C GLU A 85 10.29 11.50 6.21
N GLY A 86 10.33 12.45 5.28
CA GLY A 86 10.68 12.18 3.87
C GLY A 86 9.56 11.55 3.03
N THR A 87 8.33 11.49 3.54
CA THR A 87 7.14 11.03 2.79
C THR A 87 6.08 12.14 2.72
N ASN A 88 5.18 12.08 1.73
CA ASN A 88 4.01 12.97 1.65
C ASN A 88 2.82 12.46 2.49
N GLY A 89 3.09 11.86 3.65
CA GLY A 89 2.10 11.27 4.55
C GLY A 89 1.75 9.82 4.20
N CYS A 90 1.81 8.91 5.17
CA CYS A 90 1.47 7.51 4.97
C CYS A 90 -0.02 7.27 5.28
N PRO A 91 -0.80 6.69 4.34
CA PRO A 91 -2.20 6.39 4.59
C PRO A 91 -2.35 5.16 5.50
N HIS A 92 -3.11 5.33 6.57
CA HIS A 92 -3.48 4.27 7.52
C HIS A 92 -5.00 4.13 7.53
N LEU A 93 -5.51 2.96 7.14
CA LEU A 93 -6.94 2.67 7.14
C LEU A 93 -7.37 2.06 8.47
N TYR A 94 -8.20 2.80 9.20
CA TYR A 94 -8.89 2.34 10.42
C TYR A 94 -10.21 1.68 10.02
N GLY A 95 -10.18 0.36 9.89
CA GLY A 95 -11.29 -0.42 9.37
C GLY A 95 -10.76 -1.64 8.61
N ASN A 96 -11.45 -2.03 7.55
CA ASN A 96 -10.98 -3.06 6.63
C ASN A 96 -11.45 -2.76 5.21
N PHE A 97 -10.98 -3.53 4.25
CA PHE A 97 -11.39 -3.50 2.85
C PHE A 97 -11.83 -4.89 2.40
N GLY A 98 -12.50 -4.98 1.26
CA GLY A 98 -12.93 -6.23 0.63
C GLY A 98 -12.73 -6.23 -0.88
N ALA A 99 -13.26 -7.26 -1.55
CA ALA A 99 -13.18 -7.41 -3.00
C ALA A 99 -13.65 -6.15 -3.76
N ASP A 100 -14.75 -5.53 -3.32
CA ASP A 100 -15.35 -4.37 -3.96
C ASP A 100 -14.51 -3.09 -3.83
N ASP A 101 -13.45 -3.09 -3.03
CA ASP A 101 -12.52 -1.97 -2.89
C ASP A 101 -11.28 -2.13 -3.76
N VAL A 102 -10.99 -3.36 -4.20
CA VAL A 102 -9.82 -3.70 -5.02
C VAL A 102 -10.11 -3.37 -6.48
N GLU A 103 -9.25 -2.54 -7.06
CA GLU A 103 -9.22 -2.23 -8.49
C GLU A 103 -8.45 -3.30 -9.25
N ASP A 104 -7.26 -3.64 -8.78
CA ASP A 104 -6.36 -4.55 -9.47
C ASP A 104 -5.35 -5.17 -8.51
N VAL A 105 -4.72 -6.25 -8.96
CA VAL A 105 -3.74 -7.02 -8.23
C VAL A 105 -2.57 -7.36 -9.15
N LYS A 106 -1.35 -6.99 -8.76
CA LYS A 106 -0.14 -7.25 -9.56
C LYS A 106 0.95 -7.88 -8.71
N GLU A 107 1.59 -8.91 -9.25
CA GLU A 107 2.84 -9.45 -8.70
C GLU A 107 4.03 -8.66 -9.23
N PHE A 108 4.95 -8.34 -8.33
CA PHE A 108 6.23 -7.73 -8.68
C PHE A 108 7.35 -8.70 -8.35
N ARG A 109 8.33 -8.78 -9.24
CA ARG A 109 9.53 -9.59 -9.10
C ARG A 109 10.75 -8.72 -9.29
N ARG A 110 11.77 -8.94 -8.47
CA ARG A 110 13.05 -8.23 -8.51
C ARG A 110 14.19 -9.17 -8.85
N GLU A 111 15.07 -8.74 -9.74
CA GLU A 111 16.33 -9.42 -10.04
C GLU A 111 17.26 -9.40 -8.82
N ALA A 112 18.10 -10.42 -8.66
CA ALA A 112 18.88 -10.61 -7.43
C ALA A 112 19.86 -9.46 -7.10
N ASP A 113 20.29 -8.71 -8.11
CA ASP A 113 21.29 -7.64 -8.05
C ASP A 113 20.68 -6.21 -8.02
N LYS A 114 19.37 -6.07 -8.21
CA LYS A 114 18.66 -4.76 -8.19
C LYS A 114 18.01 -4.54 -6.84
N SER A 115 17.85 -3.31 -6.38
CA SER A 115 16.96 -2.94 -5.24
C SER A 115 15.48 -2.90 -5.65
N TRP A 116 14.56 -2.90 -4.68
CA TRP A 116 13.13 -2.72 -4.98
C TRP A 116 12.86 -1.32 -5.51
N LYS A 117 13.56 -0.31 -4.98
CA LYS A 117 13.45 1.05 -5.49
C LYS A 117 13.87 1.16 -6.95
N GLU A 118 14.91 0.44 -7.39
CA GLU A 118 15.28 0.37 -8.81
C GLU A 118 14.25 -0.39 -9.64
N THR A 119 13.74 -1.51 -9.12
CA THR A 119 12.77 -2.38 -9.81
C THR A 119 11.44 -1.67 -10.05
N LEU A 120 10.98 -0.86 -9.09
CA LEU A 120 9.64 -0.27 -9.08
C LEU A 120 9.62 1.19 -9.58
N ARG A 121 10.78 1.78 -9.84
CA ARG A 121 10.87 3.18 -10.26
C ARG A 121 10.22 3.37 -11.62
N GLY A 122 9.22 4.24 -11.66
CA GLY A 122 8.53 4.59 -12.91
C GLY A 122 7.62 3.50 -13.45
N ASP A 123 7.24 2.51 -12.63
CA ASP A 123 6.26 1.50 -13.04
C ASP A 123 4.90 2.17 -13.29
N GLU A 124 4.37 2.03 -14.51
CA GLU A 124 3.15 2.70 -14.97
C GLU A 124 1.87 2.22 -14.26
N TRP A 125 1.93 1.07 -13.56
CA TRP A 125 0.79 0.57 -12.78
C TRP A 125 0.65 1.28 -11.43
N LEU A 126 1.76 1.80 -10.89
CA LEU A 126 1.84 2.59 -9.67
C LEU A 126 1.59 4.07 -9.99
N VAL A 127 0.34 4.50 -9.85
CA VAL A 127 -0.09 5.87 -10.17
C VAL A 127 -0.55 6.62 -8.91
N ASP A 128 -0.04 7.84 -8.74
CA ASP A 128 -0.48 8.76 -7.69
C ASP A 128 -1.60 9.69 -8.16
N ALA A 129 -1.74 9.91 -9.47
CA ALA A 129 -2.79 10.73 -10.10
C ALA A 129 -3.02 10.29 -11.54
#